data_AF-A0AAD7E9E7-F1
#
_entry.id   AF-A0AAD7E9E7-F1
#
_cell.length_a   1.000
_cell.length_b   1.000
_cell.length_c   1.000
_cell.angle_alpha   90.00
_cell.angle_beta   90.00
_cell.angle_gamma   90.00
#
_symmetry.space_group_name_H-M   'P 1'
#
loop_
_entity.id
_entity.type
_entity.pdbx_description
1 polymer ?
#
loop_
_entity_poly.entity_id
_entity_poly.type
_entity_poly.pdbx_seq_one_letter_code
_entity_poly.pdbx_strand_id
1 'polypeptide(L)'
;MIVRKVSVLLRFLCIARRGIGYDIRPVPAPFWIFGVFTVYLLSAGLDTGVAFATIIIYFALSYQGIKVVWWGNTVNSTTFDGKSVPWKRVAKGAFFGPGPGEF
;
A
#
# COMPACT_ATOMS: atom_id res chain seq x y z
N MET A 1 36.83 -29.29 -2.98
CA MET A 1 35.85 -28.17 -3.00
C MET A 1 36.17 -27.09 -4.05
N ILE A 2 37.44 -26.89 -4.45
CA ILE A 2 37.88 -25.90 -5.45
C ILE A 2 37.50 -26.25 -6.91
N VAL A 3 37.54 -27.52 -7.31
CA VAL A 3 37.32 -27.94 -8.71
C VAL A 3 35.86 -27.70 -9.18
N ARG A 4 34.88 -27.77 -8.28
CA ARG A 4 33.47 -27.46 -8.61
C ARG A 4 33.24 -25.97 -8.90
N LYS A 5 33.99 -25.06 -8.24
CA LYS A 5 33.87 -23.61 -8.48
C LYS A 5 34.40 -23.20 -9.85
N VAL A 6 35.48 -23.83 -10.34
CA VAL A 6 36.07 -23.55 -11.66
C VAL A 6 35.16 -23.99 -12.80
N SER A 7 34.48 -25.14 -12.69
CA SER A 7 33.54 -25.62 -13.72
C SER A 7 32.28 -24.74 -13.82
N VAL A 8 31.78 -24.23 -12.69
CA VAL A 8 30.66 -23.26 -12.68
C VAL A 8 31.10 -21.92 -13.28
N LEU A 9 32.29 -21.43 -12.93
CA LEU A 9 32.83 -20.19 -13.50
C LEU A 9 33.06 -20.30 -15.01
N LEU A 10 33.54 -21.44 -15.52
CA LEU A 10 33.64 -21.67 -16.97
C LEU A 10 32.27 -21.73 -17.66
N ARG A 11 31.22 -22.26 -17.02
CA ARG A 11 29.85 -22.21 -17.57
C ARG A 11 29.29 -20.79 -17.61
N PHE A 12 29.57 -19.97 -16.59
CA PHE A 12 29.23 -18.54 -16.61
C PHE A 12 30.01 -17.77 -17.69
N LEU A 13 31.31 -18.07 -17.88
CA LEU A 13 32.11 -17.46 -18.94
C LEU A 13 31.67 -17.91 -20.34
N CYS A 14 31.20 -19.15 -20.52
CA CYS A 14 30.61 -19.60 -21.78
C CYS A 14 29.28 -18.91 -22.09
N ILE A 15 28.47 -18.59 -21.08
CA ILE A 15 27.24 -17.78 -21.26
C ILE A 15 27.61 -16.31 -21.55
N ALA A 16 28.62 -15.75 -20.89
CA ALA A 16 29.09 -14.39 -21.13
C ALA A 16 29.81 -14.21 -22.50
N ARG A 17 30.31 -15.30 -23.10
CA ARG A 17 30.97 -15.28 -24.43
C ARG A 17 30.02 -15.60 -25.59
N ARG A 18 28.76 -15.98 -25.33
CA ARG A 18 27.72 -15.81 -26.35
C ARG A 18 27.48 -14.32 -26.43
N GLY A 19 28.18 -13.68 -27.37
CA GLY A 19 28.03 -12.26 -27.65
C GLY A 19 26.56 -11.91 -27.59
N ILE A 20 26.23 -10.95 -26.73
CA ILE A 20 25.03 -10.14 -26.88
C ILE A 20 25.28 -9.40 -28.19
N GLY A 21 25.04 -10.10 -29.31
CA GLY A 21 24.58 -9.44 -30.50
C GLY A 21 23.34 -8.74 -30.05
N TYR A 22 23.42 -7.43 -29.88
CA TYR A 22 22.30 -6.54 -30.09
C TYR A 22 21.86 -6.81 -31.51
N ASP A 23 21.08 -7.88 -31.67
CA ASP A 23 20.25 -8.11 -32.81
C ASP A 23 19.20 -7.02 -32.73
N ILE A 24 19.49 -5.87 -33.36
CA ILE A 24 18.59 -4.72 -33.50
C ILE A 24 17.49 -5.09 -34.50
N ARG A 25 16.98 -6.32 -34.46
CA ARG A 25 15.68 -6.59 -35.05
C ARG A 25 14.69 -5.73 -34.28
N PRO A 26 13.95 -4.82 -34.94
CA PRO A 26 12.83 -4.15 -34.32
C PRO A 26 11.75 -5.22 -34.09
N VAL A 27 11.91 -6.02 -33.05
CA VAL A 27 10.78 -6.72 -32.47
C VAL A 27 9.84 -5.61 -32.00
N PRO A 28 8.62 -5.51 -32.53
CA PRO A 28 7.65 -4.57 -32.02
C PRO A 28 7.50 -4.91 -30.54
N ALA A 29 8.03 -4.04 -29.68
CA ALA A 29 7.89 -4.24 -28.25
C ALA A 29 6.39 -4.39 -27.99
N PRO A 30 5.93 -5.50 -27.39
CA PRO A 30 4.51 -5.69 -27.14
C PRO A 30 4.02 -4.45 -26.39
N PHE A 31 2.93 -3.84 -26.89
CA PHE A 31 2.41 -2.55 -26.39
C PHE A 31 2.26 -2.52 -24.85
N TRP A 32 2.07 -3.69 -24.24
CA TRP A 32 2.08 -3.91 -22.80
C TRP A 32 3.35 -3.44 -22.08
N ILE A 33 4.55 -3.52 -22.68
CA ILE A 33 5.81 -3.09 -22.04
C ILE A 33 5.82 -1.57 -21.80
N PHE A 34 5.33 -0.78 -22.76
CA PHE A 34 5.22 0.67 -22.58
C PHE A 34 4.18 1.05 -21.53
N GLY A 35 3.04 0.34 -21.49
CA GLY A 35 2.01 0.56 -20.48
C GLY A 35 2.46 0.18 -19.06
N VAL A 36 3.29 -0.86 -18.93
CA VAL A 36 3.77 -1.37 -17.64
C VAL A 36 4.83 -0.44 -17.02
N PHE A 37 5.71 0.17 -17.82
CA PHE A 37 6.74 1.08 -17.29
C PHE A 37 6.15 2.36 -16.68
N THR A 38 5.16 2.97 -17.33
CA THR A 38 4.58 4.25 -16.88
C THR A 38 3.79 4.10 -15.59
N VAL A 39 3.09 2.96 -15.39
CA VAL A 39 2.32 2.73 -14.17
C VAL A 39 3.21 2.47 -12.95
N TYR A 40 4.36 1.82 -13.11
CA TYR A 40 5.31 1.64 -12.00
C TYR A 40 5.93 2.96 -11.56
N LEU A 41 6.30 3.82 -12.51
CA LEU A 41 6.85 5.13 -12.19
C LEU A 41 5.78 6.06 -11.56
N LEU A 42 4.55 6.03 -12.08
CA LEU A 42 3.43 6.79 -11.52
C LEU A 42 3.08 6.35 -10.09
N SER A 43 3.01 5.04 -9.83
CA SER A 43 2.73 4.50 -8.50
C SER A 43 3.81 4.92 -7.51
N ALA A 44 5.09 4.73 -7.86
CA ALA A 44 6.20 5.13 -7.00
C ALA A 44 6.22 6.64 -6.73
N GLY A 45 5.88 7.45 -7.75
CA GLY A 45 5.76 8.91 -7.62
C GLY A 45 4.59 9.33 -6.72
N LEU A 46 3.44 8.66 -6.80
CA LEU A 46 2.29 8.95 -5.96
C LEU A 46 2.56 8.63 -4.48
N ASP A 47 3.15 7.47 -4.20
CA ASP A 47 3.44 7.04 -2.82
C ASP A 47 4.48 7.96 -2.15
N THR A 48 5.54 8.29 -2.87
CA THR A 48 6.56 9.24 -2.38
C THR A 48 6.01 10.65 -2.25
N GLY A 49 5.19 11.11 -3.20
CA GLY A 49 4.54 12.42 -3.17
C GLY A 49 3.62 12.59 -1.96
N VAL A 50 2.82 11.56 -1.63
CA VAL A 50 1.96 11.57 -0.44
C VAL A 50 2.81 11.61 0.84
N ALA A 51 3.90 10.85 0.92
CA ALA A 51 4.82 10.89 2.06
C ALA A 51 5.43 12.29 2.26
N PHE A 52 5.86 12.96 1.20
CA PHE A 52 6.37 14.34 1.33
C PHE A 52 5.27 15.35 1.68
N ALA A 53 4.10 15.25 1.05
CA ALA A 53 2.97 16.15 1.30
C ALA A 53 2.52 16.10 2.77
N THR A 54 2.46 14.91 3.36
CA THR A 54 2.08 14.73 4.78
C THR A 54 3.05 15.42 5.72
N ILE A 55 4.37 15.31 5.49
CA ILE A 55 5.40 15.98 6.30
C ILE A 55 5.25 17.50 6.19
N ILE A 56 5.09 18.03 4.98
CA ILE A 56 4.96 19.48 4.74
C ILE A 56 3.70 20.03 5.42
N ILE A 57 2.55 19.37 5.25
CA ILE A 57 1.28 19.78 5.85
C ILE A 57 1.35 19.73 7.38
N TYR A 58 1.99 18.70 7.94
CA TYR A 58 2.16 18.56 9.38
C TYR A 58 2.93 19.75 9.98
N PHE A 59 4.06 20.12 9.38
CA PHE A 59 4.84 21.26 9.87
C PHE A 59 4.13 22.60 9.64
N ALA A 60 3.45 22.76 8.51
CA ALA A 60 2.70 23.98 8.21
C ALA A 60 1.56 24.24 9.20
N LEU A 61 0.81 23.21 9.59
CA LEU A 61 -0.34 23.34 10.50
C LEU A 61 0.08 23.34 11.97
N SER A 62 0.98 22.43 12.36
CA SER A 62 1.35 22.24 13.78
C SER A 62 2.17 23.42 14.31
N TYR A 63 3.03 24.04 13.49
CA TYR A 63 3.85 25.18 13.92
C TYR A 63 3.04 26.47 14.09
N GLN A 64 1.97 26.64 13.30
CA GLN A 64 1.07 27.80 13.41
C GLN A 64 -0.04 27.60 14.44
N GLY A 65 -0.14 26.41 15.06
CA GLY A 65 -1.19 26.08 16.03
C GLY A 65 -2.61 26.09 15.46
N ILE A 66 -2.76 26.00 14.12
CA ILE A 66 -4.05 26.11 13.45
C ILE A 66 -4.78 24.78 13.52
N LYS A 67 -5.91 24.77 14.22
CA LYS A 67 -6.82 23.62 14.26
C LYS A 67 -7.70 23.61 13.01
N VAL A 68 -7.48 22.63 12.13
CA VAL A 68 -8.29 22.45 10.92
C VAL A 68 -9.63 21.82 11.29
N VAL A 69 -10.71 22.58 11.15
CA VAL A 69 -12.09 22.10 11.30
C VAL A 69 -12.59 21.69 9.93
N TRP A 70 -12.78 20.39 9.73
CA TRP A 70 -13.28 19.80 8.49
C TRP A 70 -14.22 18.64 8.80
N TRP A 71 -14.95 18.16 7.80
CA TRP A 71 -15.98 17.12 7.95
C TRP A 71 -15.49 15.88 8.72
N GLY A 72 -14.29 15.37 8.44
CA GLY A 72 -13.76 14.20 9.13
C GLY A 72 -13.42 14.41 10.62
N ASN A 73 -13.25 15.66 11.07
CA ASN A 73 -13.05 15.98 12.49
C ASN A 73 -14.37 16.32 13.20
N THR A 74 -15.39 16.79 12.49
CA THR A 74 -16.65 17.26 13.09
C THR A 74 -17.74 16.18 13.17
N VAL A 75 -17.73 15.19 12.27
CA VAL A 75 -18.83 14.22 12.16
C VAL A 75 -18.70 13.03 13.11
N ASN A 76 -17.51 12.77 13.65
CA ASN A 76 -17.26 11.62 14.53
C ASN A 76 -18.19 11.61 15.77
N SER A 77 -18.36 12.74 16.45
CA SER A 77 -19.19 12.83 17.67
C SER A 77 -20.69 12.78 17.41
N THR A 78 -21.14 13.09 16.19
CA THR A 78 -22.57 13.19 15.86
C THR A 78 -23.10 11.89 15.25
N THR A 79 -22.20 11.03 14.77
CA THR A 79 -22.51 9.75 14.12
C THR A 79 -22.93 8.69 15.13
N PHE A 80 -23.68 7.68 14.66
CA PHE A 80 -24.19 6.59 15.49
C PHE A 80 -23.07 5.80 16.21
N ASP A 81 -21.87 5.73 15.62
CA ASP A 81 -20.68 5.15 16.24
C ASP A 81 -20.24 5.92 17.50
N GLY A 82 -20.26 7.26 17.47
CA GLY A 82 -19.93 8.12 18.60
C GLY A 82 -21.03 8.18 19.67
N LYS A 83 -22.29 7.98 19.29
CA LYS A 83 -23.44 7.95 20.21
C LYS A 83 -23.72 6.56 20.79
N SER A 84 -22.91 5.57 20.42
CA SER A 84 -23.03 4.16 20.85
C SER A 84 -24.46 3.63 20.83
N VAL A 85 -25.24 4.05 19.83
CA VAL A 85 -26.67 3.69 19.76
C VAL A 85 -26.75 2.27 19.19
N PRO A 86 -27.38 1.33 19.88
CA PRO A 86 -27.53 -0.02 19.36
C PRO A 86 -28.47 -0.03 18.16
N TRP A 87 -28.02 -0.61 17.04
CA TRP A 87 -28.83 -0.78 15.83
C TRP A 87 -30.10 -1.61 16.07
N LYS A 88 -30.03 -2.60 16.97
CA LYS A 88 -31.18 -3.39 17.43
C LYS A 88 -31.34 -3.24 18.93
N ARG A 89 -32.52 -2.80 19.37
CA ARG A 89 -32.89 -2.80 20.79
C ARG A 89 -33.45 -4.16 21.15
N VAL A 90 -33.00 -4.70 22.28
CA VAL A 90 -33.60 -5.91 22.85
C VAL A 90 -34.98 -5.56 23.42
N ALA A 91 -35.96 -6.43 23.24
CA ALA A 91 -37.29 -6.25 23.82
C ALA A 91 -37.17 -6.11 25.35
N LYS A 92 -38.05 -5.32 25.97
CA LYS A 92 -38.03 -5.07 27.42
C LYS A 92 -38.17 -6.40 28.18
N GLY A 93 -37.08 -6.87 28.79
CA GLY A 93 -37.03 -8.14 29.53
C GLY A 93 -36.32 -9.29 28.82
N ALA A 94 -35.89 -9.12 27.56
CA ALA A 94 -34.98 -10.06 26.92
C ALA A 94 -33.52 -9.63 27.18
N PHE A 95 -32.63 -10.61 27.27
CA PHE A 95 -31.21 -10.45 27.55
C PHE A 95 -30.41 -11.24 26.51
N PHE A 96 -29.18 -10.82 26.25
CA PHE A 96 -28.25 -11.60 25.45
C PHE A 96 -27.55 -12.60 26.37
N GLY A 97 -27.80 -13.89 26.16
CA GLY A 97 -27.26 -14.98 27.00
C GLY A 97 -28.33 -15.71 27.81
N PRO A 98 -27.92 -16.63 28.70
CA PRO A 98 -28.83 -17.32 29.62
C PRO A 98 -29.50 -16.32 30.58
N GLY A 99 -30.67 -16.69 31.07
CA GLY A 99 -31.49 -15.78 31.86
C GLY A 99 -30.94 -15.47 33.25
N PRO A 100 -31.45 -14.41 33.90
CA PRO A 100 -31.09 -14.10 35.27
C PRO A 100 -31.35 -15.32 36.17
N GLY A 101 -30.28 -16.01 36.58
CA GLY A 101 -30.35 -17.23 37.40
C GLY A 101 -29.97 -18.55 36.72
N GLU A 102 -29.66 -18.56 35.42
CA GLU A 102 -29.07 -19.71 34.73
C GLU A 102 -27.62 -19.40 34.35
N PHE A 103 -26.68 -20.23 34.83
CA PHE A 103 -25.24 -20.15 34.53
C PHE A 103 -24.88 -21.14 33.44
#